data_AF-Q5WK71-F1
#
_entry.id   AF-Q5WK71-F1
#
_cell.length_a   1.000
_cell.length_b   1.000
_cell.length_c   1.000
_cell.angle_alpha   90.00
_cell.angle_beta   90.00
_cell.angle_gamma   90.00
#
_symmetry.space_group_name_H-M   'P 1'
#
loop_
_entity.id
_entity.type
_entity.pdbx_description
1 polymer ?
#
loop_
_entity_poly.entity_id
_entity_poly.type
_entity_poly.pdbx_seq_one_letter_code
_entity_poly.pdbx_strand_id
1 'polypeptide(L)'
;MSLEIKVDPAAVQSLIEKARIIPGERMEEAISKLDALIDAVSDWKGDAKAEHDLASADLRKALVQTQALMEAMLATLDQAIEQMNETDEEMSSKFETKVDHYLADQ
;
A
#
# COMPACT_ATOMS: atom_id res chain seq x y z
N MET A 1 13.55 31.82 -1.72
CA MET A 1 13.67 30.35 -1.75
C MET A 1 12.30 29.81 -1.38
N SER A 2 11.55 29.24 -2.32
CA SER A 2 10.30 28.55 -1.96
C SER A 2 10.68 27.20 -1.36
N LEU A 3 10.30 27.01 -0.11
CA LEU A 3 10.21 25.68 0.49
C LEU A 3 8.87 25.15 0.01
N GLU A 4 8.85 24.53 -1.15
CA GLU A 4 7.65 23.84 -1.66
C GLU A 4 7.99 22.38 -1.83
N ILE A 5 7.11 21.53 -1.29
CA ILE A 5 7.06 20.13 -1.66
C ILE A 5 6.72 20.08 -3.16
N LYS A 6 7.66 19.61 -4.01
CA LYS A 6 7.47 19.52 -5.47
C LYS A 6 6.54 18.39 -5.92
N VAL A 7 6.00 17.63 -4.97
CA VAL A 7 5.19 16.45 -5.19
C VAL A 7 3.78 16.78 -4.75
N ASP A 8 2.83 16.75 -5.68
CA ASP A 8 1.41 16.95 -5.40
C ASP A 8 0.87 15.77 -4.56
N PRO A 9 0.50 15.99 -3.29
CA PRO A 9 -0.04 14.93 -2.42
C PRO A 9 -1.30 14.28 -2.99
N ALA A 10 -2.13 15.04 -3.72
CA ALA A 10 -3.35 14.51 -4.34
C ALA A 10 -3.04 13.54 -5.47
N ALA A 11 -1.96 13.78 -6.23
CA ALA A 11 -1.49 12.85 -7.25
C ALA A 11 -0.98 11.53 -6.65
N VAL A 12 -0.28 11.60 -5.51
CA VAL A 12 0.17 10.40 -4.77
C VAL A 12 -1.04 9.65 -4.20
N GLN A 13 -2.00 10.36 -3.60
CA GLN A 13 -3.20 9.76 -3.05
C GLN A 13 -4.04 9.03 -4.11
N SER A 14 -4.20 9.63 -5.30
CA SER A 14 -4.90 9.00 -6.43
C SER A 14 -4.23 7.70 -6.91
N LEU A 15 -2.90 7.63 -6.84
CA LEU A 15 -2.15 6.41 -7.18
C LEU A 15 -2.33 5.32 -6.13
N ILE A 16 -2.32 5.68 -4.85
CA ILE A 16 -2.54 4.74 -3.74
C ILE A 16 -3.95 4.15 -3.80
N GLU A 17 -4.98 4.96 -4.00
CA GLU A 17 -6.37 4.50 -4.07
C GLU A 17 -6.57 3.43 -5.15
N LYS A 18 -5.98 3.63 -6.34
CA LYS A 18 -6.03 2.63 -7.41
C LYS A 18 -5.24 1.37 -7.07
N ALA A 19 -4.11 1.52 -6.38
CA ALA A 19 -3.25 0.42 -5.99
C ALA A 19 -3.86 -0.46 -4.88
N ARG A 20 -4.73 0.09 -4.01
CA ARG A 20 -5.43 -0.65 -2.93
C ARG A 20 -6.28 -1.83 -3.42
N ILE A 21 -6.80 -1.77 -4.65
CA ILE A 21 -7.60 -2.84 -5.24
C ILE A 21 -6.79 -4.14 -5.39
N ILE A 22 -5.47 -4.03 -5.58
CA ILE A 22 -4.61 -5.19 -5.85
C ILE A 22 -4.45 -6.09 -4.61
N PRO A 23 -3.95 -5.61 -3.45
CA PRO A 23 -3.84 -6.43 -2.26
C PRO A 23 -5.19 -6.84 -1.66
N GLY A 24 -6.22 -6.01 -1.76
CA GLY A 24 -7.55 -6.36 -1.26
C GLY A 24 -8.23 -7.40 -2.15
N GLU A 25 -8.74 -6.98 -3.31
CA GLU A 25 -9.64 -7.81 -4.10
C GLU A 25 -8.90 -8.84 -4.95
N ARG A 26 -7.82 -8.44 -5.64
CA ARG A 26 -7.18 -9.32 -6.63
C ARG A 26 -6.36 -10.44 -5.99
N MET A 27 -5.70 -10.16 -4.87
CA MET A 27 -4.94 -11.18 -4.14
C MET A 27 -5.87 -12.17 -3.44
N GLU A 28 -6.96 -11.68 -2.82
CA GLU A 28 -7.98 -12.58 -2.25
C GLU A 28 -8.60 -13.48 -3.33
N GLU A 29 -8.91 -12.94 -4.51
CA GLU A 29 -9.41 -13.73 -5.64
C GLU A 29 -8.38 -14.79 -6.08
N ALA A 30 -7.10 -14.44 -6.17
CA ALA A 30 -6.04 -15.37 -6.54
C ALA A 30 -5.87 -16.50 -5.51
N ILE A 31 -5.90 -16.17 -4.21
CA ILE A 31 -5.84 -17.15 -3.11
C ILE A 31 -7.07 -18.06 -3.16
N SER A 32 -8.26 -17.50 -3.35
CA SER A 32 -9.50 -18.28 -3.45
C SER A 32 -9.48 -19.25 -4.64
N LYS A 33 -8.97 -18.81 -5.80
CA LYS A 33 -8.80 -19.68 -6.97
C LYS A 33 -7.79 -20.79 -6.71
N LEU A 34 -6.69 -20.51 -6.00
CA LEU A 34 -5.72 -21.52 -5.63
C LEU A 34 -6.34 -22.54 -4.67
N ASP A 35 -7.05 -22.09 -3.63
CA ASP A 35 -7.73 -22.96 -2.67
C ASP A 35 -8.76 -23.87 -3.39
N ALA A 36 -9.54 -23.32 -4.33
CA ALA A 36 -10.46 -24.12 -5.16
C ALA A 36 -9.75 -25.16 -6.04
N LEU A 37 -8.54 -24.85 -6.51
CA LEU A 37 -7.73 -25.76 -7.32
C LEU A 37 -7.16 -26.89 -6.49
N ILE A 38 -6.70 -26.59 -5.25
CA ILE A 38 -6.27 -27.58 -4.26
C ILE A 38 -7.42 -28.54 -3.93
N ASP A 39 -8.61 -28.00 -3.69
CA ASP A 39 -9.81 -28.79 -3.40
C ASP A 39 -10.20 -29.68 -4.58
N ALA A 40 -10.13 -29.17 -5.82
CA ALA A 40 -10.46 -29.94 -7.02
C ALA A 40 -9.54 -31.15 -7.25
N VAL A 41 -8.33 -31.13 -6.69
CA VAL A 41 -7.35 -32.23 -6.78
C VAL A 41 -7.15 -32.96 -5.45
N SER A 42 -8.04 -32.75 -4.47
CA SER A 42 -7.97 -33.36 -3.14
C SER A 42 -7.88 -34.89 -3.20
N ASP A 43 -8.60 -35.49 -4.16
CA ASP A 43 -8.71 -36.93 -4.33
C ASP A 43 -7.64 -37.51 -5.26
N TRP A 44 -6.70 -36.68 -5.73
CA TRP A 44 -5.59 -37.14 -6.56
C TRP A 44 -4.76 -38.17 -5.79
N LYS A 45 -4.59 -39.36 -6.39
CA LYS A 45 -3.72 -40.45 -5.93
C LYS A 45 -2.54 -40.58 -6.89
N GLY A 46 -1.34 -40.71 -6.34
CA GLY A 46 -0.11 -40.92 -7.10
C GLY A 46 1.11 -40.29 -6.42
N ASP A 47 2.29 -40.65 -6.91
CA ASP A 47 3.57 -40.25 -6.31
C ASP A 47 3.78 -38.73 -6.33
N ALA A 48 3.22 -38.03 -7.33
CA ALA A 48 3.31 -36.59 -7.49
C ALA A 48 2.39 -35.78 -6.56
N LYS A 49 1.47 -36.41 -5.81
CA LYS A 49 0.53 -35.69 -4.94
C LYS A 49 1.25 -34.89 -3.87
N ALA A 50 2.23 -35.51 -3.20
CA ALA A 50 2.96 -34.86 -2.12
C ALA A 50 3.74 -33.62 -2.60
N GLU A 51 4.32 -33.70 -3.81
CA GLU A 51 5.03 -32.58 -4.44
C GLU A 51 4.07 -31.46 -4.84
N HIS A 52 2.88 -31.81 -5.37
CA HIS A 52 1.84 -30.85 -5.68
C HIS A 52 1.31 -30.13 -4.42
N ASP A 53 1.05 -30.88 -3.35
CA ASP A 53 0.56 -30.34 -2.08
C ASP A 53 1.58 -29.37 -1.46
N LEU A 54 2.87 -29.71 -1.50
CA LEU A 54 3.97 -28.83 -1.09
C LEU A 54 4.03 -27.57 -1.94
N ALA A 55 4.04 -27.71 -3.27
CA ALA A 55 4.09 -26.56 -4.18
C ALA A 55 2.89 -25.62 -4.01
N SER A 56 1.70 -26.19 -3.78
CA SER A 56 0.48 -25.43 -3.53
C SER A 56 0.54 -24.68 -2.20
N ALA A 57 1.06 -25.31 -1.14
CA ALA A 57 1.27 -24.66 0.15
C ALA A 57 2.28 -23.52 0.06
N ASP A 58 3.39 -23.72 -0.65
CA ASP A 58 4.41 -22.69 -0.86
C ASP A 58 3.88 -21.51 -1.68
N LEU A 59 3.11 -21.79 -2.74
CA LEU A 59 2.47 -20.76 -3.55
C LEU A 59 1.46 -19.96 -2.73
N ARG A 60 0.62 -20.64 -1.94
CA ARG A 60 -0.35 -19.98 -1.05
C ARG A 60 0.35 -19.06 -0.05
N LYS A 61 1.44 -19.54 0.55
CA LYS A 61 2.27 -18.74 1.47
C LYS A 61 2.85 -17.51 0.77
N ALA A 62 3.40 -17.68 -0.44
CA ALA A 62 3.98 -16.57 -1.20
C ALA A 62 2.93 -15.51 -1.56
N LEU A 63 1.70 -15.92 -1.92
CA LEU A 63 0.60 -15.00 -2.20
C LEU A 63 0.22 -14.19 -0.97
N VAL A 64 0.02 -14.84 0.19
CA VAL A 64 -0.31 -14.16 1.45
C VAL A 64 0.80 -13.18 1.87
N GLN A 65 2.07 -13.58 1.75
CA GLN A 65 3.20 -12.70 2.08
C GLN A 65 3.28 -11.49 1.13
N THR A 66 2.98 -11.70 -0.15
CA THR A 66 2.96 -10.63 -1.15
C THR A 66 1.82 -9.65 -0.88
N GLN A 67 0.63 -10.14 -0.51
CA GLN A 67 -0.50 -9.32 -0.09
C GLN A 67 -0.09 -8.42 1.10
N ALA A 68 0.46 -9.01 2.16
CA ALA A 68 0.89 -8.27 3.34
C ALA A 68 1.98 -7.22 3.02
N LEU A 69 2.92 -7.53 2.11
CA LEU A 69 3.94 -6.57 1.67
C LEU A 69 3.31 -5.38 0.93
N MET A 70 2.37 -5.64 0.04
CA MET A 70 1.67 -4.57 -0.69
C MET A 70 0.86 -3.68 0.25
N GLU A 71 0.18 -4.26 1.24
CA GLU A 71 -0.53 -3.50 2.28
C GLU A 71 0.43 -2.63 3.10
N ALA A 72 1.58 -3.17 3.50
CA ALA A 72 2.60 -2.40 4.24
C ALA A 72 3.19 -1.25 3.39
N MET A 73 3.40 -1.47 2.10
CA MET A 73 3.83 -0.41 1.17
C MET A 73 2.78 0.71 1.08
N LEU A 74 1.50 0.35 0.95
CA LEU A 74 0.41 1.35 0.91
C LEU A 74 0.32 2.14 2.21
N ALA A 75 0.41 1.47 3.36
CA ALA A 75 0.41 2.13 4.67
C ALA A 75 1.61 3.09 4.83
N THR A 76 2.78 2.72 4.32
CA THR A 76 3.97 3.60 4.34
C THR A 76 3.75 4.83 3.46
N LEU A 77 3.09 4.66 2.30
CA LEU A 77 2.75 5.77 1.42
C LEU A 77 1.68 6.69 2.03
N ASP A 78 0.68 6.13 2.70
CA ASP A 78 -0.31 6.91 3.46
C ASP A 78 0.36 7.78 4.52
N GLN A 79 1.26 7.18 5.31
CA GLN A 79 2.01 7.91 6.34
C GLN A 79 2.90 9.01 5.74
N ALA A 80 3.49 8.78 4.57
CA ALA A 80 4.28 9.80 3.87
C ALA A 80 3.41 10.98 3.41
N ILE A 81 2.19 10.73 2.93
CA ILE A 81 1.23 11.79 2.58
C ILE A 81 0.81 12.58 3.81
N GLU A 82 0.49 11.91 4.92
CA GLU A 82 0.12 12.59 6.17
C GLU A 82 1.24 13.52 6.65
N GLN A 83 2.49 13.05 6.66
CA GLN A 83 3.64 13.87 7.04
C GLN A 83 3.88 15.05 6.10
N MET A 84 3.63 14.88 4.79
CA MET A 84 3.71 15.99 3.83
C MET A 84 2.68 17.07 4.12
N ASN A 85 1.43 16.67 4.38
CA ASN A 85 0.36 17.61 4.72
C ASN A 85 0.66 18.36 6.03
N GLU A 86 1.11 17.66 7.08
CA GLU A 86 1.52 18.29 8.35
C GLU A 86 2.67 19.29 8.15
N THR A 87 3.65 18.95 7.30
CA THR A 87 4.80 19.83 7.01
C THR A 87 4.36 21.10 6.27
N ASP A 88 3.44 20.97 5.30
CA ASP A 88 2.90 22.11 4.56
C ASP A 88 2.05 23.04 5.45
N GLU A 89 1.26 22.49 6.38
CA GLU A 89 0.52 23.26 7.39
C GLU A 89 1.47 24.00 8.34
N GLU A 90 2.52 23.35 8.84
CA GLU A 90 3.50 23.96 9.72
C GLU A 90 4.26 25.10 9.01
N MET A 91 4.62 24.90 7.75
CA MET A 91 5.26 25.95 6.94
C MET A 91 4.34 27.13 6.67
N SER A 92 3.07 26.87 6.35
CA SER A 92 2.07 27.92 6.13
C SER A 92 1.85 28.75 7.39
N SER A 93 1.69 28.11 8.55
CA SER A 93 1.53 28.80 9.84
C SER A 93 2.76 29.64 10.22
N LYS A 94 3.98 29.11 10.01
CA LYS A 94 5.22 29.86 10.24
C LYS A 94 5.36 31.05 9.28
N PHE A 95 4.85 30.93 8.06
CA PHE A 95 4.86 32.02 7.10
C PHE A 95 3.88 33.12 7.49
N GLU A 96 2.63 32.77 7.83
CA GLU A 96 1.62 33.71 8.34
C GLU A 96 2.14 34.46 9.56
N THR A 97 2.68 33.74 10.56
CA THR A 97 3.25 34.35 11.77
C THR A 97 4.37 35.34 11.46
N LYS A 98 5.24 35.03 10.48
CA LYS A 98 6.33 35.92 10.07
C LYS A 98 5.83 37.14 9.29
N VAL A 99 4.79 36.98 8.48
CA VAL A 99 4.15 38.09 7.74
C VAL A 99 3.44 39.02 8.71
N ASP A 100 2.69 38.49 9.67
CA ASP A 100 1.99 39.27 10.70
C ASP A 100 2.97 40.07 11.56
N HIS A 101 4.11 39.48 11.95
CA HIS A 101 5.16 40.19 12.66
C HIS A 101 5.76 41.34 11.83
N TYR A 102 5.91 41.16 10.52
CA TYR A 102 6.42 42.20 9.62
C TYR A 102 5.44 43.37 9.41
N LEU A 103 4.14 43.10 9.49
CA LEU A 103 3.08 44.11 9.37
C LEU A 103 2.81 44.84 10.70
N ALA A 104 3.09 44.21 11.84
CA ALA A 104 2.93 44.81 13.16
C ALA A 104 4.07 45.77 13.58
N ASP A 105 5.25 45.63 12.97
CA ASP A 105 6.43 46.50 13.19
C ASP A 105 6.53 47.66 12.17
N GLN A 106 5.49 47.90 11.35
CA GLN A 106 5.31 49.10 10.51
C GLN A 106 4.27 50.06 11.09
#